data_AF-A0A1B6Y8F9-F1
#
_entry.id   AF-A0A1B6Y8F9-F1
#
_cell.length_a   1.000
_cell.length_b   1.000
_cell.length_c   1.000
_cell.angle_alpha   90.00
_cell.angle_beta   90.00
_cell.angle_gamma   90.00
#
_symmetry.space_group_name_H-M   'P 1'
#
loop_
_entity.id
_entity.type
_entity.pdbx_description
1 polymer ?
#
loop_
_entity_poly.entity_id
_entity_poly.type
_entity_poly.pdbx_seq_one_letter_code
_entity_poly.pdbx_strand_id
1 'polypeptide(L)'
;MKPFNIEITSIEKGPEELELQLPIKAKAIKELPGKDRPDYILASLESSILWVNKEKGINKEIDFVVLCAKFKGQSINSDMKGMTVAVAYVIDNSIEQDVMLNFRKCKYVAVAKATATSKWNIFN
;
A
#
# COMPACT_ATOMS: atom_id res chain seq x y z
N MET A 1 15.99 3.58 -2.89
CA MET A 1 15.59 3.05 -1.56
C MET A 1 16.03 1.59 -1.40
N LYS A 2 16.48 1.17 -0.22
CA LYS A 2 16.69 -0.26 0.10
C LYS A 2 15.33 -0.91 0.39
N PRO A 3 15.00 -2.10 -0.17
CA PRO A 3 13.73 -2.76 0.12
C PRO A 3 13.57 -3.10 1.61
N PHE A 4 12.34 -2.98 2.11
CA PHE A 4 11.93 -3.38 3.47
C PHE A 4 10.49 -3.85 3.46
N ASN A 5 10.07 -4.55 4.51
CA ASN A 5 8.70 -5.06 4.61
C ASN A 5 7.84 -4.05 5.37
N ILE A 6 6.57 -4.00 5.01
CA ILE A 6 5.53 -3.17 5.59
C ILE A 6 4.40 -4.09 6.00
N GLU A 7 3.92 -3.93 7.22
CA GLU A 7 2.71 -4.58 7.70
C GLU A 7 1.66 -3.51 8.01
N ILE A 8 0.48 -3.64 7.39
CA ILE A 8 -0.71 -2.85 7.68
C ILE A 8 -1.56 -3.66 8.64
N THR A 9 -1.79 -3.13 9.83
CA THR A 9 -2.46 -3.85 10.93
C THR A 9 -3.81 -3.26 11.30
N SER A 10 -4.17 -2.10 10.75
CA SER A 10 -5.46 -1.45 11.03
C SER A 10 -5.83 -0.52 9.89
N ILE A 11 -7.12 -0.50 9.54
CA ILE A 11 -7.72 0.47 8.62
C ILE A 11 -8.41 1.56 9.46
N GLU A 12 -7.92 2.81 9.38
CA GLU A 12 -8.55 3.95 10.06
C GLU A 12 -9.80 4.44 9.29
N LYS A 13 -9.75 4.34 7.96
CA LYS A 13 -10.86 4.68 7.07
C LYS A 13 -10.70 3.90 5.77
N GLY A 14 -11.68 3.09 5.40
CA GLY A 14 -11.66 2.30 4.17
C GLY A 14 -12.90 1.42 4.05
N PRO A 15 -12.96 0.56 3.03
CA PRO A 15 -14.05 -0.41 2.90
C PRO A 15 -13.83 -1.59 3.87
N GLU A 16 -14.93 -2.14 4.39
CA GLU A 16 -14.92 -3.27 5.33
C GLU A 16 -14.20 -4.51 4.76
N GLU A 17 -14.35 -4.77 3.46
CA GLU A 17 -13.67 -5.89 2.78
C GLU A 17 -12.15 -5.84 2.93
N LEU A 18 -11.55 -4.63 2.97
CA LEU A 18 -10.12 -4.49 3.11
C LEU A 18 -9.68 -4.77 4.55
N GLU A 19 -10.51 -4.39 5.52
CA GLU A 19 -10.27 -4.64 6.94
C GLU A 19 -10.32 -6.14 7.27
N LEU A 20 -11.21 -6.90 6.62
CA LEU A 20 -11.31 -8.36 6.75
C LEU A 20 -10.07 -9.11 6.24
N GLN A 21 -9.17 -8.44 5.53
CA GLN A 21 -7.96 -9.02 4.94
C GLN A 21 -6.68 -8.66 5.72
N LEU A 22 -6.83 -7.99 6.87
CA LEU A 22 -5.72 -7.70 7.76
C LEU A 22 -5.22 -8.99 8.47
N PRO A 23 -3.93 -9.06 8.83
CA PRO A 23 -2.87 -8.09 8.49
C PRO A 23 -2.44 -8.20 7.03
N ILE A 24 -2.26 -7.04 6.38
CA ILE A 24 -1.75 -7.00 5.00
C ILE A 24 -0.25 -6.79 5.05
N LYS A 25 0.48 -7.75 4.50
CA LYS A 25 1.93 -7.71 4.44
C LYS A 25 2.40 -7.40 3.02
N ALA A 26 3.33 -6.47 2.92
CA ALA A 26 3.85 -5.98 1.65
C ALA A 26 5.36 -5.73 1.74
N LYS A 27 6.03 -5.72 0.59
CA LYS A 27 7.42 -5.34 0.43
C LYS A 27 7.50 -4.01 -0.30
N ALA A 28 8.08 -2.99 0.31
CA ALA A 28 8.43 -1.75 -0.38
C ALA A 28 9.49 -2.05 -1.44
N ILE A 29 9.17 -1.85 -2.71
CA ILE A 29 10.04 -2.21 -3.84
C ILE A 29 10.59 -1.00 -4.58
N LYS A 30 9.87 0.12 -4.62
CA LYS A 30 10.26 1.28 -5.44
C LYS A 30 9.64 2.58 -4.92
N GLU A 31 10.41 3.67 -4.97
CA GLU A 31 9.89 5.04 -4.87
C GLU A 31 9.35 5.46 -6.24
N LEU A 32 8.12 5.99 -6.27
CA LEU A 32 7.48 6.52 -7.48
C LEU A 32 7.14 8.00 -7.28
N PRO A 33 8.02 8.93 -7.71
CA PRO A 33 7.72 10.35 -7.62
C PRO A 33 6.40 10.69 -8.32
N GLY A 34 5.47 11.29 -7.57
CA GLY A 34 4.24 11.86 -8.10
C GLY A 34 4.42 13.34 -8.43
N LYS A 35 3.43 13.91 -9.14
CA LYS A 35 3.43 15.34 -9.48
C LYS A 35 3.21 16.24 -8.25
N ASP A 36 2.57 15.70 -7.21
CA ASP A 36 2.19 16.40 -5.98
C ASP A 36 3.14 16.11 -4.80
N ARG A 37 3.76 14.93 -4.76
CA ARG A 37 4.81 14.58 -3.79
C ARG A 37 5.81 13.56 -4.35
N PRO A 38 7.09 13.62 -3.95
CA PRO A 38 8.14 12.81 -4.54
C PRO A 38 8.28 11.39 -3.94
N ASP A 39 7.57 11.09 -2.85
CA ASP A 39 7.87 9.99 -1.92
C ASP A 39 6.78 8.92 -1.82
N TYR A 40 6.05 8.64 -2.91
CA TYR A 40 5.18 7.47 -2.94
C TYR A 40 6.00 6.19 -3.00
N ILE A 41 5.48 5.15 -2.36
CA ILE A 41 6.09 3.83 -2.30
C ILE A 41 5.20 2.86 -3.05
N LEU A 42 5.73 2.24 -4.10
CA LEU A 42 5.15 1.03 -4.65
C LEU A 42 5.55 -0.14 -3.75
N ALA A 43 4.57 -0.89 -3.28
CA ALA A 43 4.77 -2.07 -2.47
C ALA A 43 4.08 -3.29 -3.12
N SER A 44 4.83 -4.38 -3.24
CA SER A 44 4.30 -5.69 -3.66
C SER A 44 3.68 -6.37 -2.47
N LEU A 45 2.46 -6.87 -2.60
CA LEU A 45 1.80 -7.68 -1.60
C LEU A 45 2.43 -9.08 -1.57
N GLU A 46 2.44 -9.71 -0.39
CA GLU A 46 2.87 -11.11 -0.24
C GLU A 46 1.85 -12.08 -0.79
N SER A 47 0.59 -11.80 -0.48
CA SER A 47 -0.58 -12.49 -0.96
C SER A 47 -1.51 -11.44 -1.55
N SER A 48 -2.06 -11.73 -2.73
CA SER A 48 -3.02 -10.85 -3.36
C SER A 48 -4.21 -10.60 -2.45
N ILE A 49 -4.68 -9.35 -2.41
CA ILE A 49 -5.92 -8.98 -1.71
C ILE A 49 -7.04 -8.83 -2.73
N LEU A 50 -8.26 -9.14 -2.31
CA LEU A 50 -9.43 -9.07 -3.16
C LEU A 50 -10.11 -7.71 -3.01
N TRP A 51 -10.16 -6.92 -4.08
CA TRP A 51 -10.98 -5.73 -4.16
C TRP A 51 -12.40 -6.10 -4.58
N VAL A 52 -13.36 -5.93 -3.66
CA VAL A 52 -14.78 -6.22 -3.90
C VAL A 52 -15.63 -4.96 -3.82
N ASN A 53 -16.38 -4.66 -4.87
CA ASN A 53 -17.43 -3.64 -4.85
C ASN A 53 -18.65 -4.13 -5.63
N LYS A 54 -19.67 -4.61 -4.91
CA LYS A 54 -20.87 -5.21 -5.50
C LYS A 54 -21.65 -4.22 -6.37
N GLU A 55 -21.80 -2.97 -5.93
CA GLU A 55 -22.52 -1.93 -6.67
C GLU A 55 -21.90 -1.62 -8.04
N LYS A 56 -20.58 -1.77 -8.14
CA LYS A 56 -19.80 -1.54 -9.37
C LYS A 56 -19.42 -2.82 -10.10
N GLY A 57 -19.87 -3.99 -9.61
CA GLY A 57 -19.51 -5.28 -10.16
C GLY A 57 -18.01 -5.60 -10.12
N ILE A 58 -17.27 -5.03 -9.16
CA ILE A 58 -15.82 -5.25 -9.03
C ILE A 58 -15.58 -6.49 -8.17
N ASN A 59 -14.80 -7.41 -8.71
CA ASN A 59 -14.22 -8.56 -8.02
C ASN A 59 -12.84 -8.82 -8.64
N LYS A 60 -11.80 -8.22 -8.07
CA LYS A 60 -10.45 -8.18 -8.67
C LYS A 60 -9.36 -8.40 -7.64
N GLU A 61 -8.42 -9.29 -7.95
CA GLU A 61 -7.19 -9.46 -7.17
C GLU A 61 -6.24 -8.26 -7.40
N ILE A 62 -5.62 -7.83 -6.32
CA ILE A 62 -4.65 -6.75 -6.26
C ILE A 62 -3.34 -7.33 -5.72
N ASP A 63 -2.26 -7.15 -6.48
CA ASP A 63 -0.92 -7.65 -6.11
C ASP A 63 0.00 -6.53 -5.61
N PHE A 64 -0.35 -5.27 -5.89
CA PHE A 64 0.44 -4.12 -5.51
C PHE A 64 -0.41 -3.02 -4.89
N VAL A 65 0.20 -2.29 -3.98
CA VAL A 65 -0.37 -1.07 -3.41
C VAL A 65 0.62 0.09 -3.55
N VAL A 66 0.09 1.29 -3.67
CA VAL A 66 0.86 2.53 -3.52
C VAL A 66 0.56 3.14 -2.16
N LEU A 67 1.62 3.44 -1.41
CA LEU A 67 1.56 4.01 -0.08
C LEU A 67 2.22 5.38 -0.04
N CYS A 68 1.72 6.27 0.82
CA CYS A 68 2.46 7.47 1.22
C CYS A 68 2.06 7.92 2.63
N ALA A 69 2.96 8.62 3.33
CA ALA A 69 2.67 9.11 4.67
C ALA A 69 1.54 10.15 4.64
N LYS A 70 0.55 10.06 5.52
CA LYS A 70 -0.65 10.91 5.42
C LYS A 70 -0.39 12.38 5.77
N PHE A 71 0.57 12.65 6.65
CA PHE A 71 0.87 13.99 7.15
C PHE A 71 2.19 14.53 6.59
N LYS A 72 2.27 15.85 6.40
CA LYS A 72 3.48 16.53 5.90
C LYS A 72 4.65 16.32 6.86
N GLY A 73 5.85 16.15 6.31
CA GLY A 73 7.08 15.97 7.08
C GLY A 73 7.31 14.54 7.58
N GLN A 74 6.37 13.61 7.33
CA GLN A 74 6.57 12.19 7.57
C GLN A 74 6.98 11.50 6.26
N SER A 75 7.86 10.50 6.37
CA SER A 75 8.29 9.67 5.26
C SER A 75 8.15 8.19 5.62
N ILE A 76 7.75 7.38 4.65
CA ILE A 76 7.75 5.93 4.78
C ILE A 76 9.18 5.43 4.60
N ASN A 77 9.72 4.75 5.60
CA ASN A 77 11.08 4.24 5.62
C ASN A 77 11.12 2.91 6.42
N SER A 78 12.31 2.33 6.58
CA SER A 78 12.48 1.05 7.29
C SER A 78 12.40 1.13 8.82
N ASP A 79 12.23 2.32 9.41
CA ASP A 79 12.15 2.52 10.87
C ASP A 79 10.76 2.96 11.35
N MET A 80 9.81 3.17 10.44
CA MET A 80 8.46 3.61 10.77
C MET A 80 7.72 2.60 11.67
N LYS A 81 6.97 3.13 12.65
CA LYS A 81 6.13 2.33 13.57
C LYS A 81 4.76 2.98 13.73
N GLY A 82 3.70 2.22 13.46
CA GLY A 82 2.31 2.69 13.61
C GLY A 82 2.01 3.99 12.85
N MET A 83 2.66 4.20 11.71
CA MET A 83 2.52 5.40 10.90
C MET A 83 1.17 5.39 10.17
N THR A 84 0.48 6.53 10.17
CA THR A 84 -0.73 6.69 9.34
C THR A 84 -0.32 6.89 7.88
N VAL A 85 -0.77 5.98 7.02
CA VAL A 85 -0.49 5.99 5.58
C VAL A 85 -1.77 6.07 4.77
N ALA A 86 -1.70 6.73 3.62
CA ALA A 86 -2.69 6.59 2.56
C ALA A 86 -2.39 5.33 1.76
N VAL A 87 -3.43 4.55 1.42
CA VAL A 87 -3.34 3.31 0.66
C VAL A 87 -4.13 3.47 -0.63
N ALA A 88 -3.52 3.09 -1.75
CA ALA A 88 -4.17 2.95 -3.03
C ALA A 88 -3.89 1.57 -3.63
N TYR A 89 -4.91 0.91 -4.16
CA TYR A 89 -4.74 -0.29 -4.98
C TYR A 89 -4.07 0.08 -6.30
N VAL A 90 -3.18 -0.77 -6.78
CA VAL A 90 -2.73 -0.75 -8.18
C VAL A 90 -3.71 -1.57 -9.01
N ILE A 91 -4.32 -0.92 -10.00
CA ILE A 91 -5.32 -1.54 -10.87
C ILE A 91 -4.76 -1.87 -12.26
N ASP A 92 -3.53 -1.46 -12.55
CA ASP A 92 -2.75 -1.78 -13.74
C ASP A 92 -1.29 -2.00 -13.34
N ASN A 93 -0.87 -3.28 -13.36
CA ASN A 93 0.44 -3.72 -12.89
C ASN A 93 1.61 -3.19 -13.75
N SER A 94 1.35 -2.62 -14.93
CA SER A 94 2.41 -1.96 -15.71
C SER A 94 3.04 -0.76 -15.00
N ILE A 95 2.48 -0.31 -13.87
CA ILE A 95 3.08 0.70 -12.99
C ILE A 95 4.50 0.34 -12.51
N GLU A 96 4.84 -0.95 -12.44
CA GLU A 96 6.18 -1.40 -12.05
C GLU A 96 7.27 -0.80 -12.95
N GLN A 97 6.96 -0.63 -14.24
CA GLN A 97 7.85 -0.06 -15.25
C GLN A 97 7.85 1.48 -15.25
N ASP A 98 6.89 2.12 -14.58
CA ASP A 98 6.77 3.58 -14.58
C ASP A 98 7.89 4.22 -13.75
N VAL A 99 8.44 5.33 -14.22
CA VAL A 99 9.44 6.12 -13.47
C VAL A 99 8.77 7.15 -12.56
N MET A 100 7.56 7.59 -12.92
CA MET A 100 6.73 8.50 -12.13
C MET A 100 5.38 7.86 -11.83
N LEU A 101 4.77 8.20 -10.70
CA LEU A 101 3.46 7.70 -10.34
C LEU A 101 2.40 8.15 -11.37
N ASN A 102 1.81 7.18 -12.06
CA ASN A 102 0.64 7.38 -12.89
C ASN A 102 -0.64 7.09 -12.08
N PHE A 103 -1.27 8.15 -11.56
CA PHE A 103 -2.49 8.03 -10.75
C PHE A 103 -3.65 7.32 -11.45
N ARG A 104 -3.69 7.24 -12.79
CA ARG A 104 -4.73 6.51 -13.51
C ARG A 104 -4.62 4.99 -13.35
N LYS A 105 -3.44 4.49 -12.98
CA LYS A 105 -3.18 3.07 -12.68
C LYS A 105 -3.46 2.72 -11.23
N CYS A 106 -3.93 3.67 -10.43
CA CYS A 106 -4.17 3.48 -9.01
C CYS A 106 -5.59 3.87 -8.61
N LYS A 107 -6.08 3.28 -7.52
CA LYS A 107 -7.32 3.66 -6.87
C LYS A 107 -7.11 3.87 -5.39
N TYR A 108 -7.18 5.12 -4.92
CA TYR A 108 -7.19 5.42 -3.48
C TYR A 108 -8.32 4.66 -2.80
N VAL A 109 -8.01 3.98 -1.71
CA VAL A 109 -8.95 3.09 -1.00
C VAL A 109 -9.04 3.40 0.49
N ALA A 110 -7.92 3.69 1.16
CA ALA A 110 -7.92 3.76 2.62
C ALA A 110 -6.90 4.70 3.24
N VAL A 111 -7.15 5.04 4.50
CA VAL A 111 -6.17 5.48 5.49
C VAL A 111 -5.96 4.33 6.46
N ALA A 112 -4.70 4.00 6.77
CA ALA A 112 -4.37 2.83 7.57
C ALA A 112 -3.17 3.08 8.50
N LYS A 113 -2.97 2.22 9.50
CA LYS A 113 -1.75 2.15 10.30
C LYS A 113 -0.79 1.13 9.72
N ALA A 114 0.45 1.55 9.47
CA ALA A 114 1.50 0.70 8.92
C ALA A 114 2.78 0.76 9.76
N THR A 115 3.48 -0.37 9.83
CA THR A 115 4.77 -0.51 10.52
C THR A 115 5.77 -1.17 9.58
N ALA A 116 7.02 -0.69 9.57
CA ALA A 116 8.09 -1.39 8.89
C ALA A 116 8.55 -2.59 9.73
N THR A 117 8.73 -3.75 9.10
CA THR A 117 9.13 -4.98 9.78
C THR A 117 10.43 -5.53 9.19
N SER A 118 11.34 -5.98 10.05
CA SER A 118 12.63 -6.57 9.67
C SER A 118 12.50 -8.04 9.27
N LYS A 119 11.43 -8.72 9.73
CA LYS A 119 11.08 -10.10 9.39
C LYS A 119 9.58 -10.20 9.23
N TRP A 120 9.16 -11.03 8.28
CA TRP A 120 7.81 -11.57 8.23
C TRP A 120 7.71 -12.49 9.44
N ASN A 121 6.94 -12.15 10.47
CA ASN A 121 6.73 -13.08 11.58
C ASN A 121 5.96 -14.28 11.02
N ILE A 122 6.68 -15.33 10.64
CA ILE A 122 6.12 -16.57 10.09
C ILE A 122 5.75 -17.57 11.20
N PHE A 123 6.09 -17.27 12.46
CA PHE A 123 5.68 -18.05 13.62
C PHE A 123 5.50 -17.12 14.83
N ASN A 124 4.26 -16.99 15.29
CA ASN A 124 3.91 -16.70 16.68
C ASN A 124 3.08 -17.88 17.17
#